data_AF-A0A1A9HQC5-F1
#
_entry.id   AF-A0A1A9HQC5-F1
#
_cell.length_a   1.000
_cell.length_b   1.000
_cell.length_c   1.000
_cell.angle_alpha   90.00
_cell.angle_beta   90.00
_cell.angle_gamma   90.00
#
_symmetry.space_group_name_H-M   'P 1'
#
loop_
_entity.id
_entity.type
_entity.pdbx_description
1 polymer ?
#
loop_
_entity_poly.entity_id
_entity_poly.type
_entity_poly.pdbx_seq_one_letter_code
_entity_poly.pdbx_strand_id
1 'polypeptide(L)'
;MQTARARGELFERHFQLALGFDAEDPSPLDINPDGQHLLLFGHVGCGKSTELRHLSETLHHPQRYWVVHVDLQALIDTNMKLFESDGTTRRVEAFDALREVVLKRCHHSLFADLAALDRLIAFSGGHLRDLLRLIDFACTRATGPKIDRAAVDAAITEVGIDYRDGLTEEHYLMLVKADRRSRNLGTNEMLAELVENGALLEYNAGSWRQTHPVVQTLAGYAYAAELLDAQAKTAEAA
;
A
#
# COMPACT_ATOMS: atom_id res chain seq x y z
N MET A 1 32.73 -24.60 -6.06
CA MET A 1 32.62 -24.24 -4.63
C MET A 1 33.33 -22.93 -4.29
N GLN A 2 34.56 -22.67 -4.74
CA GLN A 2 35.34 -21.46 -4.39
C GLN A 2 34.76 -20.14 -4.92
N THR A 3 34.20 -20.13 -6.14
CA THR A 3 33.64 -18.93 -6.79
C THR A 3 32.23 -18.53 -6.32
N ALA A 4 31.50 -19.42 -5.65
CA ALA A 4 30.21 -19.10 -5.03
C ALA A 4 30.43 -18.44 -3.66
N ARG A 5 31.39 -18.96 -2.89
CA ARG A 5 31.80 -18.41 -1.59
C ARG A 5 32.38 -16.99 -1.70
N ALA A 6 33.27 -16.76 -2.68
CA ALA A 6 33.82 -15.43 -2.95
C ALA A 6 32.74 -14.39 -3.34
N ARG A 7 31.66 -14.82 -4.01
CA ARG A 7 30.51 -13.95 -4.33
C ARG A 7 29.66 -13.63 -3.11
N GLY A 8 29.48 -14.59 -2.19
CA GLY A 8 28.81 -14.38 -0.91
C GLY A 8 29.59 -13.41 -0.01
N GLU A 9 30.89 -13.61 0.16
CA GLU A 9 31.75 -12.73 0.99
C GLU A 9 31.83 -11.30 0.42
N LEU A 10 31.86 -11.13 -0.91
CA LEU A 10 31.75 -9.82 -1.55
C LEU A 10 30.38 -9.17 -1.33
N PHE A 11 29.30 -9.94 -1.39
CA PHE A 11 27.96 -9.44 -1.12
C PHE A 11 27.83 -8.99 0.34
N GLU A 12 28.26 -9.81 1.29
CA GLU A 12 28.24 -9.49 2.73
C GLU A 12 29.01 -8.21 3.04
N ARG A 13 30.20 -8.02 2.47
CA ARG A 13 30.96 -6.78 2.66
C ARG A 13 30.26 -5.55 2.08
N HIS A 14 29.70 -5.63 0.88
CA HIS A 14 28.96 -4.50 0.30
C HIS A 14 27.67 -4.22 1.08
N PHE A 15 27.01 -5.27 1.58
CA PHE A 15 25.82 -5.18 2.41
C PHE A 15 26.13 -4.49 3.74
N GLN A 16 27.18 -4.93 4.41
CA GLN A 16 27.74 -4.35 5.64
C GLN A 16 28.05 -2.86 5.46
N LEU A 17 28.83 -2.53 4.43
CA LEU A 17 29.17 -1.14 4.10
C LEU A 17 27.95 -0.27 3.78
N ALA A 18 26.98 -0.81 3.02
CA ALA A 18 25.75 -0.10 2.75
C ALA A 18 25.09 0.26 4.08
N LEU A 19 24.80 -0.71 4.93
CA LEU A 19 24.11 -0.46 6.20
C LEU A 19 24.96 0.24 7.27
N GLY A 20 26.22 0.62 6.99
CA GLY A 20 27.10 1.21 8.02
C GLY A 20 27.39 0.23 9.17
N PHE A 21 27.37 -1.07 8.86
CA PHE A 21 27.46 -2.20 9.77
C PHE A 21 28.74 -3.00 9.51
N ASP A 22 29.49 -3.36 10.55
CA ASP A 22 30.55 -4.36 10.48
C ASP A 22 30.23 -5.48 11.48
N ALA A 23 30.25 -6.74 11.02
CA ALA A 23 29.93 -7.88 11.86
C ALA A 23 30.97 -8.11 12.97
N GLU A 24 32.22 -7.72 12.72
CA GLU A 24 33.37 -7.86 13.61
C GLU A 24 33.56 -6.64 14.53
N ASP A 25 32.84 -5.53 14.28
CA ASP A 25 32.90 -4.32 15.10
C ASP A 25 31.63 -4.19 15.98
N PRO A 26 31.77 -4.12 17.31
CA PRO A 26 30.66 -3.86 18.22
C PRO A 26 30.29 -2.37 18.36
N SER A 27 30.98 -1.47 17.65
CA SER A 27 30.72 -0.03 17.71
C SER A 27 29.30 0.33 17.23
N PRO A 28 28.69 1.42 17.76
CA PRO A 28 27.39 1.89 17.29
C PRO A 28 27.41 2.20 15.78
N LEU A 29 26.34 1.82 15.10
CA LEU A 29 26.15 2.04 13.67
C LEU A 29 26.16 3.54 13.33
N ASP A 30 26.78 3.89 12.20
CA ASP A 30 26.59 5.20 11.58
C ASP A 30 25.24 5.19 10.84
N ILE A 31 24.16 5.50 11.56
CA ILE A 31 22.81 5.42 11.02
C ILE A 31 22.58 6.63 10.12
N ASN A 32 22.44 6.36 8.82
CA ASN A 32 21.97 7.37 7.87
C ASN A 32 20.53 7.82 8.26
N PRO A 33 20.31 9.11 8.59
CA PRO A 33 19.00 9.62 8.98
C PRO A 33 17.94 9.53 7.87
N ASP A 34 18.34 9.49 6.60
CA ASP A 34 17.44 9.37 5.46
C ASP A 34 17.01 7.91 5.18
N GLY A 35 17.55 6.96 5.95
CA GLY A 35 17.33 5.54 5.74
C GLY A 35 18.10 4.97 4.57
N GLN A 36 18.19 3.64 4.52
CA GLN A 36 18.90 2.90 3.49
C GLN A 36 17.98 1.86 2.87
N HIS A 37 18.03 1.71 1.55
CA HIS A 37 17.22 0.74 0.83
C HIS A 37 18.12 -0.20 0.05
N LEU A 38 18.02 -1.50 0.37
CA LEU A 38 18.67 -2.55 -0.36
C LEU A 38 17.62 -3.47 -0.99
N LEU A 39 17.79 -3.76 -2.28
CA LEU A 39 16.89 -4.62 -3.02
C LEU A 39 17.61 -5.88 -3.50
N LEU A 40 17.08 -7.04 -3.11
CA LEU A 40 17.56 -8.35 -3.52
C LEU A 40 16.73 -8.87 -4.70
N PHE A 41 17.37 -9.05 -5.85
CA PHE A 41 16.73 -9.53 -7.07
C PHE A 41 17.13 -10.96 -7.44
N GLY A 42 16.28 -11.64 -8.22
CA GLY A 42 16.53 -12.97 -8.77
C GLY A 42 15.27 -13.83 -8.90
N HIS A 43 15.36 -14.95 -9.62
CA HIS A 43 14.24 -15.86 -9.89
C HIS A 43 13.63 -16.48 -8.62
N VAL A 44 12.37 -16.92 -8.67
CA VAL A 44 11.76 -17.70 -7.57
C VAL A 44 12.64 -18.91 -7.25
N GLY A 45 12.88 -19.16 -5.95
CA GLY A 45 13.75 -20.24 -5.50
C GLY A 45 15.26 -19.94 -5.53
N CYS A 46 15.71 -18.78 -5.99
CA CYS A 46 17.14 -18.43 -6.00
C CYS A 46 17.75 -18.08 -4.63
N GLY A 47 17.01 -18.31 -3.53
CA GLY A 47 17.53 -18.16 -2.16
C GLY A 47 17.34 -16.79 -1.50
N LYS A 48 16.70 -15.79 -2.14
CA LYS A 48 16.54 -14.42 -1.58
C LYS A 48 15.96 -14.39 -0.16
N SER A 49 14.87 -15.11 0.08
CA SER A 49 14.22 -15.13 1.40
C SER A 49 15.07 -15.85 2.45
N THR A 50 15.86 -16.84 2.03
CA THR A 50 16.83 -17.52 2.90
C THR A 50 17.95 -16.56 3.30
N GLU A 51 18.47 -15.78 2.34
CA GLU A 51 19.50 -14.77 2.59
C GLU A 51 19.00 -13.66 3.53
N LEU A 52 17.78 -13.15 3.31
CA LEU A 52 17.16 -12.18 4.22
C LEU A 52 17.02 -12.70 5.65
N ARG A 53 16.69 -13.99 5.81
CA ARG A 53 16.59 -14.61 7.13
C ARG A 53 17.96 -14.69 7.80
N HIS A 54 18.99 -15.09 7.06
CA HIS A 54 20.37 -15.12 7.58
C HIS A 54 20.86 -13.73 7.99
N LEU A 55 20.66 -12.72 7.14
CA LEU A 55 21.02 -11.33 7.45
C LEU A 55 20.28 -10.81 8.68
N SER A 56 19.00 -11.17 8.84
CA SER A 56 18.24 -10.78 10.02
C SER A 56 18.81 -11.33 11.32
N GLU A 57 19.31 -12.57 11.34
CA GLU A 57 19.91 -13.15 12.55
C GLU A 57 21.14 -12.35 12.98
N THR A 58 21.93 -11.87 12.01
CA THR A 58 23.14 -11.07 12.26
C THR A 58 22.85 -9.62 12.64
N LEU A 59 21.79 -9.03 12.07
CA LEU A 59 21.41 -7.63 12.29
C LEU A 59 20.55 -7.44 13.56
N HIS A 60 19.75 -8.43 13.96
CA HIS A 60 18.79 -8.31 15.07
C HIS A 60 19.51 -8.40 16.42
N HIS A 61 19.99 -7.27 16.93
CA HIS A 61 20.74 -7.20 18.18
C HIS A 61 20.44 -5.89 18.93
N PRO A 62 20.38 -5.88 20.28
CA PRO A 62 20.05 -4.68 21.06
C PRO A 62 20.96 -3.46 20.82
N GLN A 63 22.20 -3.70 20.40
CA GLN A 63 23.19 -2.66 20.07
C GLN A 63 23.29 -2.36 18.57
N ARG A 64 22.45 -2.99 17.74
CA ARG A 64 22.46 -2.87 16.27
C ARG A 64 21.06 -2.50 15.79
N TYR A 65 20.41 -3.36 15.01
CA TYR A 65 19.08 -3.14 14.48
C TYR A 65 18.04 -3.94 15.25
N TRP A 66 16.85 -3.35 15.38
CA TRP A 66 15.63 -4.13 15.61
C TRP A 66 15.06 -4.55 14.25
N VAL A 67 15.37 -5.77 13.82
CA VAL A 67 14.90 -6.29 12.53
C VAL A 67 13.44 -6.71 12.63
N VAL A 68 12.61 -6.20 11.72
CA VAL A 68 11.19 -6.55 11.58
C VAL A 68 10.99 -7.27 10.25
N HIS A 69 10.55 -8.53 10.31
CA HIS A 69 10.18 -9.29 9.11
C HIS A 69 8.74 -8.98 8.70
N VAL A 70 8.57 -8.64 7.43
CA VAL A 70 7.26 -8.40 6.81
C VAL A 70 7.17 -9.24 5.55
N ASP A 71 6.45 -10.37 5.62
CA ASP A 71 6.12 -11.18 4.45
C ASP A 71 4.84 -10.65 3.81
N LEU A 72 5.00 -9.79 2.81
CA LEU A 72 3.87 -9.17 2.13
C LEU A 72 2.99 -10.16 1.37
N GLN A 73 3.53 -11.30 0.90
CA GLN A 73 2.72 -12.30 0.20
C GLN A 73 1.84 -13.09 1.18
N ALA A 74 2.35 -13.35 2.38
CA ALA A 74 1.56 -13.96 3.45
C ALA A 74 0.57 -12.97 4.09
N LEU A 75 0.89 -11.67 4.10
CA LEU A 75 0.11 -10.64 4.76
C LEU A 75 -0.98 -10.04 3.86
N ILE A 76 -0.80 -10.02 2.54
CA ILE A 76 -1.64 -9.26 1.62
C ILE A 76 -1.64 -9.92 0.25
N ASP A 77 -2.79 -10.51 -0.14
CA ASP A 77 -3.14 -10.59 -1.55
C ASP A 77 -3.05 -9.16 -2.13
N THR A 78 -2.69 -9.00 -3.41
CA THR A 78 -2.33 -7.72 -4.04
C THR A 78 -3.19 -6.51 -3.62
N ASN A 79 -4.49 -6.73 -3.35
CA ASN A 79 -5.35 -5.87 -2.55
C ASN A 79 -6.15 -6.69 -1.50
N MET A 80 -6.30 -6.16 -0.29
CA MET A 80 -7.12 -6.76 0.78
C MET A 80 -8.55 -6.21 0.75
N LYS A 81 -9.56 -7.05 0.53
CA LYS A 81 -10.97 -6.60 0.53
C LYS A 81 -11.38 -6.18 1.95
N LEU A 82 -11.68 -4.89 2.15
CA LEU A 82 -11.95 -4.28 3.46
C LEU A 82 -13.44 -4.24 3.85
N PHE A 83 -14.31 -4.12 2.86
CA PHE A 83 -15.75 -4.09 3.03
C PHE A 83 -16.38 -5.21 2.22
N GLU A 84 -17.51 -5.74 2.65
CA GLU A 84 -18.27 -6.70 1.84
C GLU A 84 -18.85 -6.05 0.59
N SER A 85 -19.45 -6.86 -0.28
CA SER A 85 -20.05 -6.38 -1.53
C SER A 85 -21.19 -5.38 -1.34
N ASP A 86 -21.71 -5.22 -0.12
CA ASP A 86 -22.68 -4.19 0.23
C ASP A 86 -22.04 -2.80 0.45
N GLY A 87 -20.71 -2.70 0.41
CA GLY A 87 -19.94 -1.48 0.59
C GLY A 87 -19.97 -0.89 2.01
N THR A 88 -20.60 -1.56 2.97
CA THR A 88 -20.84 -1.02 4.32
C THR A 88 -20.40 -1.96 5.43
N THR A 89 -20.53 -3.27 5.23
CA THR A 89 -20.12 -4.27 6.21
C THR A 89 -18.60 -4.38 6.23
N ARG A 90 -17.99 -3.90 7.30
CA ARG A 90 -16.55 -3.95 7.54
C ARG A 90 -16.08 -5.39 7.81
N ARG A 91 -15.01 -5.81 7.14
CA ARG A 91 -14.29 -7.06 7.42
C ARG A 91 -13.25 -6.83 8.52
N VAL A 92 -13.57 -7.24 9.74
CA VAL A 92 -12.77 -6.93 10.93
C VAL A 92 -11.36 -7.49 10.80
N GLU A 93 -11.24 -8.72 10.31
CA GLU A 93 -9.97 -9.44 10.14
C GLU A 93 -9.04 -8.72 9.15
N ALA A 94 -9.60 -8.15 8.09
CA ALA A 94 -8.83 -7.41 7.08
C ALA A 94 -8.26 -6.11 7.66
N PHE A 95 -9.04 -5.40 8.47
CA PHE A 95 -8.55 -4.21 9.17
C PHE A 95 -7.52 -4.56 10.24
N ASP A 96 -7.73 -5.62 11.00
CA ASP A 96 -6.78 -6.06 12.03
C ASP A 96 -5.44 -6.46 11.41
N ALA A 97 -5.46 -7.19 10.29
CA ALA A 97 -4.26 -7.53 9.55
C ALA A 97 -3.50 -6.27 9.08
N LEU A 98 -4.19 -5.29 8.48
CA LEU A 98 -3.53 -4.06 8.03
C LEU A 98 -3.05 -3.18 9.17
N ARG A 99 -3.78 -3.14 10.31
CA ARG A 99 -3.29 -2.49 11.53
C ARG A 99 -2.00 -3.15 12.00
N GLU A 100 -1.93 -4.48 12.03
CA GLU A 100 -0.72 -5.19 12.42
C GLU A 100 0.47 -4.85 11.51
N VAL A 101 0.24 -4.79 10.20
CA VAL A 101 1.25 -4.36 9.21
C VAL A 101 1.75 -2.95 9.50
N VAL A 102 0.83 -2.02 9.77
CA VAL A 102 1.18 -0.63 10.07
C VAL A 102 1.93 -0.54 11.41
N LEU A 103 1.45 -1.22 12.45
CA LEU A 103 2.03 -1.18 13.79
C LEU A 103 3.41 -1.84 13.89
N LYS A 104 3.74 -2.73 12.94
CA LYS A 104 5.11 -3.24 12.74
C LYS A 104 6.08 -2.17 12.22
N ARG A 105 5.58 -1.08 11.63
CA ARG A 105 6.37 -0.01 11.01
C ARG A 105 6.31 1.31 11.78
N CYS A 106 5.21 1.57 12.47
CA CYS A 106 5.00 2.82 13.20
C CYS A 106 4.26 2.56 14.53
N HIS A 107 4.70 3.22 15.61
CA HIS A 107 4.11 3.01 16.91
C HIS A 107 2.71 3.64 16.99
N HIS A 108 1.74 2.93 17.59
CA HIS A 108 0.34 3.39 17.69
C HIS A 108 0.17 4.80 18.29
N SER A 109 1.10 5.25 19.14
CA SER A 109 1.08 6.59 19.74
C SER A 109 1.27 7.74 18.75
N LEU A 110 1.70 7.44 17.51
CA LEU A 110 1.79 8.42 16.43
C LEU A 110 0.41 8.88 15.97
N PHE A 111 -0.64 8.09 16.20
CA PHE A 111 -2.01 8.47 15.85
C PHE A 111 -2.70 9.14 17.05
N ALA A 112 -3.54 10.13 16.77
CA ALA A 112 -4.38 10.77 17.79
C ALA A 112 -5.32 9.76 18.45
N ASP A 113 -5.90 8.87 17.64
CA ASP A 113 -6.74 7.75 18.04
C ASP A 113 -6.69 6.63 16.99
N LEU A 114 -7.31 5.48 17.29
CA LEU A 114 -7.41 4.37 16.34
C LEU A 114 -8.32 4.69 15.13
N ALA A 115 -9.20 5.69 15.24
CA ALA A 115 -10.09 6.07 14.14
C ALA A 115 -9.31 6.77 13.01
N ALA A 116 -8.25 7.52 13.34
CA ALA A 116 -7.33 8.09 12.35
C ALA A 116 -6.62 6.98 11.54
N LEU A 117 -6.09 5.96 12.21
CA LEU A 117 -5.47 4.80 11.54
C LEU A 117 -6.49 4.03 10.70
N ASP A 118 -7.66 3.73 11.25
CA ASP A 118 -8.73 3.05 10.53
C ASP A 118 -9.17 3.79 9.28
N ARG A 119 -9.17 5.13 9.32
CA ARG A 119 -9.52 5.95 8.18
C ARG A 119 -8.46 5.85 7.07
N LEU A 120 -7.17 5.86 7.41
CA LEU A 120 -6.10 5.62 6.43
C LEU A 120 -6.23 4.24 5.79
N ILE A 121 -6.54 3.21 6.60
CA ILE A 121 -6.80 1.85 6.11
C ILE A 121 -8.01 1.82 5.19
N ALA A 122 -9.13 2.42 5.59
CA ALA A 122 -10.34 2.45 4.76
C ALA A 122 -10.10 3.14 3.42
N PHE A 123 -9.37 4.27 3.42
CA PHE A 123 -9.10 5.04 2.21
C PHE A 123 -8.04 4.43 1.30
N SER A 124 -7.20 3.51 1.78
CA SER A 124 -6.29 2.75 0.91
C SER A 124 -7.00 1.70 0.07
N GLY A 125 -8.26 1.36 0.37
CA GLY A 125 -8.97 0.24 -0.25
C GLY A 125 -8.28 -1.11 0.00
N GLY A 126 -7.40 -1.20 1.01
CA GLY A 126 -6.57 -2.37 1.22
C GLY A 126 -5.44 -2.54 0.21
N HIS A 127 -5.14 -1.51 -0.59
CA HIS A 127 -3.95 -1.42 -1.41
C HIS A 127 -2.76 -0.99 -0.52
N LEU A 128 -1.79 -1.89 -0.29
CA LEU A 128 -0.70 -1.61 0.65
C LEU A 128 0.12 -0.39 0.25
N ARG A 129 0.43 -0.22 -1.04
CA ARG A 129 1.26 0.89 -1.50
C ARG A 129 0.61 2.23 -1.13
N ASP A 130 -0.68 2.37 -1.39
CA ASP A 130 -1.40 3.60 -1.06
C ASP A 130 -1.67 3.73 0.44
N LEU A 131 -1.80 2.62 1.19
CA LEU A 131 -1.79 2.70 2.66
C LEU A 131 -0.49 3.33 3.17
N LEU A 132 0.66 2.90 2.65
CA LEU A 132 1.96 3.45 3.05
C LEU A 132 2.11 4.91 2.59
N ARG A 133 1.67 5.27 1.37
CA ARG A 133 1.66 6.67 0.89
C ARG A 133 0.75 7.55 1.74
N LEU A 134 -0.45 7.08 2.09
CA LEU A 134 -1.38 7.80 2.95
C LEU A 134 -0.76 8.06 4.34
N ILE A 135 -0.09 7.07 4.92
CA ILE A 135 0.61 7.24 6.21
C ILE A 135 1.76 8.26 6.08
N ASP A 136 2.56 8.17 5.02
CA ASP A 136 3.68 9.08 4.78
C ASP A 136 3.22 10.54 4.60
N PHE A 137 2.20 10.77 3.77
CA PHE A 137 1.58 12.09 3.65
C PHE A 137 0.97 12.55 4.97
N ALA A 138 0.31 11.66 5.74
CA ALA A 138 -0.29 12.04 7.01
C ALA A 138 0.78 12.44 8.05
N CYS A 139 1.93 11.76 8.08
CA CYS A 139 3.09 12.16 8.89
C CYS A 139 3.60 13.54 8.47
N THR A 140 3.75 13.77 7.16
CA THR A 140 4.31 15.02 6.61
C THR A 140 3.35 16.21 6.79
N ARG A 141 2.04 15.97 6.74
CA ARG A 141 1.00 17.00 6.86
C ARG A 141 0.57 17.25 8.31
N ALA A 142 0.96 16.40 9.27
CA ALA A 142 0.67 16.62 10.67
C ALA A 142 1.33 17.91 11.17
N THR A 143 0.53 18.79 11.75
CA THR A 143 1.01 20.06 12.34
C THR A 143 1.40 19.90 13.82
N GLY A 144 0.90 18.85 14.46
CA GLY A 144 1.19 18.49 15.84
C GLY A 144 2.02 17.20 15.95
N PRO A 145 2.29 16.73 17.18
CA PRO A 145 3.10 15.54 17.43
C PRO A 145 2.40 14.22 17.06
N LYS A 146 1.15 14.26 16.62
CA LYS A 146 0.33 13.11 16.27
C LYS A 146 -0.41 13.34 14.96
N ILE A 147 -0.64 12.26 14.23
CA ILE A 147 -1.52 12.18 13.07
C ILE A 147 -2.96 12.28 13.58
N ASP A 148 -3.55 13.44 13.37
CA ASP A 148 -4.95 13.71 13.66
C ASP A 148 -5.82 13.60 12.40
N ARG A 149 -7.12 13.88 12.56
CA ARG A 149 -8.07 13.82 11.45
C ARG A 149 -7.72 14.78 10.31
N ALA A 150 -7.20 15.96 10.62
CA ALA A 150 -6.87 16.96 9.60
C ALA A 150 -5.66 16.51 8.76
N ALA A 151 -4.66 15.91 9.39
CA ALA A 151 -3.52 15.30 8.71
C ALA A 151 -3.94 14.15 7.79
N VAL A 152 -4.87 13.30 8.25
CA VAL A 152 -5.46 12.21 7.43
C VAL A 152 -6.24 12.77 6.23
N ASP A 153 -7.07 13.80 6.44
CA ASP A 153 -7.83 14.44 5.35
C ASP A 153 -6.91 15.09 4.31
N ALA A 154 -5.82 15.72 4.76
CA ALA A 154 -4.79 16.24 3.87
C ALA A 154 -4.13 15.10 3.06
N ALA A 155 -3.77 13.99 3.70
CA ALA A 155 -3.16 12.84 3.02
C ALA A 155 -4.06 12.23 1.95
N ILE A 156 -5.35 12.07 2.24
CA ILE A 156 -6.35 11.60 1.26
C ILE A 156 -6.40 12.55 0.05
N THR A 157 -6.35 13.85 0.31
CA THR A 157 -6.36 14.88 -0.75
C THR A 157 -5.12 14.78 -1.64
N GLU A 158 -3.94 14.60 -1.06
CA GLU A 158 -2.67 14.47 -1.80
C GLU A 158 -2.65 13.24 -2.71
N VAL A 159 -3.02 12.07 -2.17
CA VAL A 159 -3.13 10.84 -2.98
C VAL A 159 -4.19 11.02 -4.08
N GLY A 160 -5.26 11.75 -3.80
CA GLY A 160 -6.31 12.05 -4.77
C GLY A 160 -5.83 12.95 -5.92
N ILE A 161 -4.97 13.93 -5.62
CA ILE A 161 -4.33 14.78 -6.64
C ILE A 161 -3.49 13.91 -7.59
N ASP A 162 -2.67 13.02 -7.04
CA ASP A 162 -1.82 12.14 -7.84
C ASP A 162 -2.64 11.24 -8.78
N TYR A 163 -3.78 10.72 -8.32
CA TYR A 163 -4.71 9.99 -9.18
C TYR A 163 -5.36 10.87 -10.23
N ARG A 164 -5.89 12.02 -9.82
CA ARG A 164 -6.64 12.94 -10.70
C ARG A 164 -5.80 13.33 -11.92
N ASP A 165 -4.51 13.57 -11.72
CA ASP A 165 -3.62 14.03 -12.78
C ASP A 165 -3.42 12.96 -13.90
N GLY A 166 -3.74 11.69 -13.63
CA GLY A 166 -3.73 10.59 -14.61
C GLY A 166 -5.11 10.13 -15.10
N LEU A 167 -6.21 10.76 -14.67
CA LEU A 167 -7.57 10.29 -14.98
C LEU A 167 -8.35 11.28 -15.86
N THR A 168 -8.94 10.76 -16.94
CA THR A 168 -9.80 11.50 -17.86
C THR A 168 -11.27 11.37 -17.49
N GLU A 169 -12.16 12.14 -18.13
CA GLU A 169 -13.61 11.99 -17.96
C GLU A 169 -14.10 10.58 -18.34
N GLU A 170 -13.55 9.99 -19.41
CA GLU A 170 -13.88 8.62 -19.83
C GLU A 170 -13.46 7.58 -18.77
N HIS A 171 -12.32 7.80 -18.12
CA HIS A 171 -11.87 6.95 -17.01
C HIS A 171 -12.86 6.98 -15.84
N TYR A 172 -13.32 8.16 -15.42
CA TYR A 172 -14.32 8.26 -14.35
C TYR A 172 -15.64 7.58 -14.72
N LEU A 173 -16.12 7.72 -15.96
CA LEU A 173 -17.31 7.02 -16.44
C LEU A 173 -17.13 5.50 -16.42
N MET A 174 -15.95 5.00 -16.78
CA MET A 174 -15.64 3.57 -16.71
C MET A 174 -15.60 3.05 -15.27
N LEU A 175 -14.98 3.80 -14.36
CA LEU A 175 -14.89 3.46 -12.94
C LEU A 175 -16.28 3.36 -12.29
N VAL A 176 -17.14 4.35 -12.51
CA VAL A 176 -18.52 4.32 -11.99
C VAL A 176 -19.30 3.13 -12.58
N LYS A 177 -19.14 2.86 -13.89
CA LYS A 177 -19.76 1.69 -14.52
C LYS A 177 -19.24 0.38 -13.91
N ALA A 178 -17.96 0.31 -13.55
CA ALA A 178 -17.38 -0.86 -12.89
C ALA A 178 -17.99 -1.07 -11.49
N ASP A 179 -18.11 -0.01 -10.68
CA ASP A 179 -18.70 -0.08 -9.33
C ASP A 179 -20.18 -0.51 -9.34
N ARG A 180 -20.93 -0.12 -10.37
CA ARG A 180 -22.36 -0.48 -10.50
C ARG A 180 -22.59 -1.90 -11.01
N ARG A 181 -21.55 -2.60 -11.48
CA ARG A 181 -21.67 -3.96 -12.00
C ARG A 181 -21.50 -4.97 -10.87
N SER A 182 -22.52 -5.80 -10.67
CA SER A 182 -22.47 -6.90 -9.69
C SER A 182 -21.59 -8.08 -10.14
N ARG A 183 -21.19 -8.13 -11.42
CA ARG A 183 -20.35 -9.19 -11.99
C ARG A 183 -19.24 -8.62 -12.87
N ASN A 184 -18.04 -9.19 -12.74
CA ASN A 184 -16.95 -8.94 -13.68
C ASN A 184 -17.22 -9.73 -14.99
N LEU A 185 -17.56 -9.02 -16.06
CA LEU A 185 -17.90 -9.59 -17.37
C LEU A 185 -16.70 -9.63 -18.34
N GLY A 186 -15.49 -9.32 -17.85
CA GLY A 186 -14.27 -9.28 -18.64
C GLY A 186 -13.51 -7.96 -18.50
N THR A 187 -12.39 -7.88 -19.19
CA THR A 187 -11.46 -6.75 -19.19
C THR A 187 -11.37 -6.18 -20.60
N ASN A 188 -11.41 -4.85 -20.73
CA ASN A 188 -10.99 -4.13 -21.93
C ASN A 188 -9.71 -3.34 -21.62
N GLU A 189 -9.09 -2.73 -22.63
CA GLU A 189 -7.83 -1.99 -22.47
C GLU A 189 -7.91 -0.92 -21.37
N MET A 190 -9.00 -0.13 -21.35
CA MET A 190 -9.21 0.91 -20.32
C MET A 190 -9.36 0.33 -18.91
N LEU A 191 -10.06 -0.78 -18.73
CA LEU A 191 -10.17 -1.44 -17.43
C LEU A 191 -8.82 -2.05 -17.00
N ALA A 192 -8.05 -2.59 -17.94
CA ALA A 192 -6.70 -3.09 -17.64
C ALA A 192 -5.78 -1.95 -17.19
N GLU A 193 -5.80 -0.82 -17.89
CA GLU A 193 -5.07 0.39 -17.53
C GLU A 193 -5.46 0.90 -16.13
N LEU A 194 -6.76 0.97 -15.83
CA LEU A 194 -7.25 1.41 -14.51
C LEU A 194 -6.86 0.45 -13.38
N VAL A 195 -6.73 -0.85 -13.67
CA VAL A 195 -6.21 -1.82 -12.70
C VAL A 195 -4.70 -1.64 -12.52
N GLU A 196 -3.96 -1.47 -13.62
CA GLU A 196 -2.50 -1.29 -13.60
C GLU A 196 -2.08 -0.03 -12.84
N ASN A 197 -2.78 1.08 -13.04
CA ASN A 197 -2.51 2.34 -12.33
C ASN A 197 -3.11 2.38 -10.91
N GLY A 198 -3.88 1.36 -10.52
CA GLY A 198 -4.47 1.22 -9.19
C GLY A 198 -5.73 2.05 -8.94
N ALA A 199 -6.26 2.77 -9.92
CA ALA A 199 -7.53 3.50 -9.77
C ALA A 199 -8.72 2.54 -9.65
N LEU A 200 -8.61 1.32 -10.18
CA LEU A 200 -9.55 0.22 -10.03
C LEU A 200 -8.89 -0.95 -9.30
N LEU A 201 -9.38 -1.26 -8.10
CA LEU A 201 -8.85 -2.32 -7.26
C LEU A 201 -9.53 -3.65 -7.57
N GLU A 202 -8.73 -4.69 -7.78
CA GLU A 202 -9.19 -6.07 -7.93
C GLU A 202 -8.98 -6.87 -6.65
N TYR A 203 -9.99 -7.66 -6.27
CA TYR A 203 -9.96 -8.53 -5.10
C TYR A 203 -10.39 -9.95 -5.48
N ASN A 204 -10.07 -10.93 -4.62
CA ASN A 204 -10.47 -12.33 -4.79
C ASN A 204 -10.13 -12.85 -6.20
N ALA A 205 -8.85 -12.67 -6.60
CA ALA A 205 -8.34 -13.01 -7.94
C ALA A 205 -9.13 -12.38 -9.10
N GLY A 206 -9.58 -11.14 -8.94
CA GLY A 206 -10.30 -10.38 -9.99
C GLY A 206 -11.80 -10.65 -10.07
N SER A 207 -12.36 -11.49 -9.19
CA SER A 207 -13.82 -11.73 -9.16
C SER A 207 -14.62 -10.54 -8.64
N TRP A 208 -13.98 -9.64 -7.89
CA TRP A 208 -14.57 -8.39 -7.40
C TRP A 208 -13.69 -7.20 -7.76
N ARG A 209 -14.32 -6.10 -8.15
CA ARG A 209 -13.66 -4.83 -8.48
C ARG A 209 -14.30 -3.69 -7.72
N GLN A 210 -13.50 -2.70 -7.37
CA GLN A 210 -13.98 -1.45 -6.79
C GLN A 210 -13.05 -0.32 -7.15
N THR A 211 -13.60 0.84 -7.51
CA THR A 211 -12.81 2.06 -7.64
C THR A 211 -12.08 2.35 -6.32
N HIS A 212 -10.82 2.78 -6.42
CA HIS A 212 -10.02 3.13 -5.25
C HIS A 212 -10.77 4.19 -4.40
N PRO A 213 -10.92 4.03 -3.06
CA PRO A 213 -11.75 4.94 -2.24
C PRO A 213 -11.35 6.41 -2.32
N VAL A 214 -10.05 6.71 -2.40
CA VAL A 214 -9.57 8.09 -2.67
C VAL A 214 -10.10 8.64 -3.99
N VAL A 215 -10.12 7.85 -5.06
CA VAL A 215 -10.65 8.27 -6.38
C VAL A 215 -12.15 8.57 -6.30
N GLN A 216 -12.90 7.83 -5.48
CA GLN A 216 -14.33 8.09 -5.23
C GLN A 216 -14.59 9.46 -4.55
N THR A 217 -13.57 10.09 -3.95
CA THR A 217 -13.69 11.46 -3.39
C THR A 217 -13.53 12.56 -4.43
N LEU A 218 -13.05 12.24 -5.63
CA LEU A 218 -12.72 13.23 -6.65
C LEU A 218 -13.98 13.75 -7.33
N ALA A 219 -13.97 15.05 -7.64
CA ALA A 219 -15.09 15.71 -8.33
C ALA A 219 -15.43 15.06 -9.69
N GLY A 220 -14.41 14.57 -10.41
CA GLY A 220 -14.62 13.86 -11.68
C GLY A 220 -15.43 12.58 -11.52
N TYR A 221 -15.19 11.82 -10.44
CA TYR A 221 -15.97 10.61 -10.14
C TYR A 221 -17.42 10.97 -9.78
N ALA A 222 -17.62 11.97 -8.92
CA ALA A 222 -18.96 12.43 -8.54
C ALA A 222 -19.77 12.91 -9.75
N TYR A 223 -19.16 13.72 -10.63
CA TYR A 223 -19.79 14.18 -11.86
C TYR A 223 -20.17 13.02 -12.80
N ALA A 224 -19.27 12.04 -12.99
CA ALA A 224 -19.54 10.86 -13.80
C ALA A 224 -20.72 10.03 -13.25
N ALA A 225 -20.85 9.94 -11.92
CA ALA A 225 -21.96 9.25 -11.28
C ALA A 225 -23.30 9.95 -11.50
N GLU A 226 -23.33 11.27 -11.33
CA GLU A 226 -24.53 12.09 -11.59
C GLU A 226 -24.99 11.99 -13.06
N LEU A 227 -24.03 12.03 -14.00
CA LEU A 227 -24.31 11.92 -15.43
C LEU A 227 -24.94 10.57 -15.79
N LEU A 228 -24.42 9.47 -15.25
CA LEU A 228 -24.97 8.13 -15.49
C LEU A 228 -26.34 7.93 -14.84
N ASP A 229 -26.60 8.55 -13.69
CA ASP A 229 -27.92 8.53 -13.04
C ASP A 229 -28.96 9.30 -13.87
N ALA A 230 -28.59 10.43 -14.45
CA ALA A 230 -29.46 11.20 -15.33
C ALA A 230 -29.81 10.42 -16.61
N GLN A 231 -28.83 9.70 -17.18
CA GLN A 231 -29.05 8.84 -18.36
C GLN A 231 -30.00 7.68 -18.05
N ALA A 232 -29.82 6.99 -16.91
CA ALA A 232 -30.70 5.89 -16.51
C ALA A 232 -32.16 6.34 -16.35
N LYS A 233 -32.38 7.48 -15.67
CA LYS A 233 -33.72 8.07 -15.49
C LYS A 233 -34.39 8.44 -16.81
N THR A 234 -33.62 8.93 -17.78
CA THR A 234 -34.14 9.29 -19.11
C THR A 234 -34.55 8.05 -19.91
N ALA A 235 -33.77 6.96 -19.79
CA ALA A 235 -34.08 5.69 -20.46
C ALA A 235 -35.30 4.96 -19.87
N GLU A 236 -35.58 5.12 -18.58
CA GLU A 236 -36.79 4.57 -17.94
C GLU A 236 -38.07 5.36 -18.26
N ALA A 237 -37.92 6.62 -18.68
CA ALA A 237 -39.03 7.51 -19.02
C ALA A 237 -39.42 7.48 -20.51
N ALA A 238 -38.64 6.81 -21.36
CA ALA A 238 -38.86 6.65 -22.80
C ALA A 238 -39.47 5.29 -23.14
#